data_AF-A0A941ZP90-F1
#
_entry.id   AF-A0A941ZP90-F1
#
_cell.length_a   1.000
_cell.length_b   1.000
_cell.length_c   1.000
_cell.angle_alpha   90.00
_cell.angle_beta   90.00
_cell.angle_gamma   90.00
#
_symmetry.space_group_name_H-M   'P 1'
#
loop_
_entity.id
_entity.type
_entity.pdbx_description
1 polymer ?
#
loop_
_entity_poly.entity_id
_entity_poly.type
_entity_poly.pdbx_seq_one_letter_code
_entity_poly.pdbx_strand_id
1 'polypeptide(L)'
;MRWLPFQLNPDLPENGISRADYIFRKFGERDSSRYKRVAMVGKSVGLDMAFDKITVQPNTVKVHRLIHRSGELGKQDAMAEALFRAYFVEGANLTDSAVLAGYAAQAGIDRAEVMAYLDSDADADLIRSADA
;
A
#
# COMPACT_ATOMS: atom_id res chain seq x y z
N MET A 1 -16.79 -2.93 -10.15
CA MET A 1 -15.84 -3.63 -9.25
C MET A 1 -15.74 -2.80 -7.97
N ARG A 2 -15.60 -3.44 -6.80
CA ARG A 2 -15.44 -2.74 -5.51
C ARG A 2 -14.24 -3.35 -4.77
N TRP A 3 -13.34 -2.49 -4.33
CA TRP A 3 -12.21 -2.87 -3.50
C TRP A 3 -12.61 -2.79 -2.03
N LEU A 4 -12.26 -3.83 -1.27
CA LEU A 4 -12.47 -3.91 0.17
C LEU A 4 -11.10 -4.00 0.85
N PRO A 5 -10.91 -3.32 2.00
CA PRO A 5 -9.66 -3.40 2.73
C PRO A 5 -9.42 -4.84 3.23
N PHE A 6 -8.14 -5.20 3.34
CA PHE A 6 -7.67 -6.34 4.11
C PHE A 6 -6.26 -6.09 4.61
N GLN A 7 -6.04 -6.20 5.92
CA GLN A 7 -4.77 -5.92 6.59
C GLN A 7 -4.08 -7.22 6.97
N LEU A 8 -2.97 -7.54 6.29
CA LEU A 8 -2.16 -8.71 6.64
C LEU A 8 -1.53 -8.61 8.03
N ASN A 9 -1.27 -7.39 8.52
CA ASN A 9 -0.68 -7.14 9.85
C ASN A 9 -1.23 -5.80 10.39
N PRO A 10 -2.40 -5.79 11.05
CA PRO A 10 -3.01 -4.57 11.57
C PRO A 10 -2.19 -3.93 12.69
N ASP A 11 -1.38 -4.70 13.42
CA ASP A 11 -0.61 -4.26 14.59
C ASP A 11 0.70 -3.53 14.25
N LEU A 12 1.03 -3.34 12.97
CA LEU A 12 2.23 -2.58 12.62
C LEU A 12 2.10 -1.12 13.07
N PRO A 13 3.17 -0.48 13.56
CA PRO A 13 3.15 0.95 13.85
C PRO A 13 2.83 1.73 12.58
N GLU A 14 2.25 2.93 12.74
CA GLU A 14 1.78 3.76 11.61
C GLU A 14 2.88 4.05 10.58
N ASN A 15 4.09 4.35 11.06
CA ASN A 15 5.27 4.59 10.22
C ASN A 15 5.86 3.33 9.59
N GLY A 16 5.26 2.16 9.84
CA GLY A 16 5.76 0.87 9.40
C GLY A 16 7.03 0.45 10.12
N ILE A 17 7.65 -0.60 9.61
CA ILE A 17 8.96 -1.08 10.08
C ILE A 17 9.89 -1.35 8.89
N SER A 18 11.18 -1.55 9.17
CA SER A 18 12.14 -2.03 8.17
C SER A 18 11.61 -3.29 7.48
N ARG A 19 11.62 -3.30 6.14
CA ARG A 19 11.20 -4.47 5.36
C ARG A 19 12.09 -5.67 5.66
N ALA A 20 13.39 -5.46 5.84
CA ALA A 20 14.31 -6.53 6.20
C ALA A 20 13.92 -7.16 7.55
N ASP A 21 13.64 -6.33 8.57
CA ASP A 21 13.23 -6.78 9.89
C ASP A 21 11.88 -7.52 9.83
N TYR A 22 10.93 -6.99 9.06
CA TYR A 22 9.63 -7.63 8.86
C TYR A 22 9.77 -9.03 8.27
N ILE A 23 10.58 -9.17 7.21
CA ILE A 23 10.82 -10.46 6.56
C ILE A 23 11.54 -11.43 7.51
N PHE A 24 12.54 -10.95 8.25
CA PHE A 24 13.24 -11.76 9.24
C PHE A 24 12.29 -12.26 10.34
N ARG A 25 11.44 -11.39 10.90
CA ARG A 25 10.45 -11.79 11.91
C ARG A 25 9.42 -12.79 11.39
N LYS A 26 8.95 -12.61 10.15
CA LYS A 26 7.88 -13.43 9.57
C LYS A 26 8.38 -14.79 9.06
N PHE A 27 9.61 -14.85 8.55
CA PHE A 27 10.11 -16.02 7.81
C PHE A 27 11.45 -16.58 8.31
N GLY A 28 12.09 -15.92 9.29
CA GLY A 28 13.44 -16.26 9.76
C GLY A 28 14.53 -16.01 8.72
N GLU A 29 15.69 -16.64 8.91
CA GLU A 29 16.86 -16.55 8.02
C GLU A 29 16.68 -17.24 6.64
N ARG A 30 15.48 -17.70 6.30
CA ARG A 30 15.23 -18.41 5.03
C ARG A 30 15.68 -17.58 3.83
N ASP A 31 16.15 -18.27 2.78
CA ASP A 31 16.79 -17.74 1.58
C ASP A 31 16.00 -16.65 0.83
N SER A 32 16.74 -15.74 0.21
CA SER A 32 16.35 -14.67 -0.72
C SER A 32 15.39 -15.08 -1.86
N SER A 33 15.20 -16.38 -2.10
CA SER A 33 14.37 -16.91 -3.19
C SER A 33 12.86 -16.75 -3.02
N ARG A 34 12.39 -16.24 -1.88
CA ARG A 34 10.95 -16.16 -1.52
C ARG A 34 10.06 -15.45 -2.54
N TYR A 35 10.58 -14.40 -3.20
CA TYR A 35 9.84 -13.64 -4.20
C TYR A 35 10.17 -14.02 -5.64
N LYS A 36 11.13 -14.93 -5.89
CA LYS A 36 11.56 -15.29 -7.25
C LYS A 36 10.40 -15.82 -8.09
N ARG A 37 9.56 -16.69 -7.50
CA ARG A 37 8.36 -17.22 -8.18
C ARG A 37 7.36 -16.12 -8.50
N VAL A 38 7.10 -15.22 -7.53
CA VAL A 38 6.14 -14.11 -7.71
C VAL A 38 6.63 -13.14 -8.80
N ALA A 39 7.92 -12.78 -8.77
CA ALA A 39 8.52 -11.92 -9.79
C ALA A 39 8.50 -12.56 -11.19
N MET A 40 8.76 -13.87 -11.29
CA MET A 40 8.66 -14.61 -12.56
C MET A 40 7.25 -14.58 -13.13
N VAL A 41 6.23 -14.83 -12.29
CA VAL A 41 4.83 -14.77 -12.72
C VAL A 41 4.43 -13.35 -13.09
N GLY A 42 4.79 -12.34 -12.29
CA GLY A 42 4.59 -10.93 -12.63
C GLY A 42 5.17 -10.58 -14.01
N LYS A 43 6.41 -10.98 -14.27
CA LYS A 43 7.07 -10.73 -15.56
C LYS A 43 6.33 -11.37 -16.74
N SER A 44 5.75 -12.56 -16.55
CA SER A 44 4.96 -13.23 -17.60
C SER A 44 3.69 -12.47 -18.00
N VAL A 45 3.22 -11.56 -17.16
CA VAL A 45 2.06 -10.68 -17.43
C VAL A 45 2.47 -9.21 -17.59
N GLY A 46 3.76 -8.94 -17.80
CA GLY A 46 4.29 -7.59 -18.05
C GLY A 46 4.51 -6.73 -16.79
N LEU A 47 4.55 -7.34 -15.60
CA LEU A 47 4.85 -6.65 -14.34
C LEU A 47 6.28 -6.93 -13.87
N ASP A 48 7.15 -5.94 -14.00
CA ASP A 48 8.52 -5.98 -13.46
C ASP A 48 8.52 -5.66 -11.95
N MET A 49 8.20 -6.67 -11.15
CA MET A 49 8.15 -6.55 -9.69
C MET A 49 9.53 -6.20 -9.11
N ALA A 50 9.63 -5.10 -8.37
CA ALA A 50 10.87 -4.56 -7.80
C ALA A 50 10.90 -4.72 -6.27
N PHE A 51 10.73 -5.95 -5.79
CA PHE A 51 10.66 -6.25 -4.35
C PHE A 51 11.92 -5.84 -3.56
N ASP A 52 13.06 -5.76 -4.23
CA ASP A 52 14.35 -5.29 -3.69
C ASP A 52 14.37 -3.79 -3.38
N LYS A 53 13.53 -3.00 -4.05
CA LYS A 53 13.38 -1.56 -3.77
C LYS A 53 12.53 -1.26 -2.54
N ILE A 54 11.77 -2.24 -2.04
CA ILE A 54 10.88 -2.06 -0.89
C ILE A 54 11.73 -2.04 0.39
N THR A 55 11.93 -0.86 0.97
CA THR A 55 12.70 -0.68 2.20
C THR A 55 11.83 -0.64 3.45
N VAL A 56 10.55 -0.29 3.33
CA VAL A 56 9.58 -0.17 4.43
C VAL A 56 8.44 -1.17 4.24
N GLN A 57 8.10 -1.88 5.31
CA GLN A 57 6.83 -2.57 5.44
C GLN A 57 5.81 -1.59 6.05
N PRO A 58 4.85 -1.05 5.27
CA PRO A 58 3.90 -0.09 5.79
C PRO A 58 2.83 -0.76 6.67
N ASN A 59 2.32 -0.02 7.65
CA ASN A 59 0.94 -0.21 8.09
C ASN A 59 0.02 0.32 6.96
N THR A 60 -1.02 -0.44 6.62
CA THR A 60 -1.85 -0.16 5.44
C THR A 60 -3.14 0.59 5.73
N VAL A 61 -3.39 1.04 6.97
CA VAL A 61 -4.62 1.80 7.30
C VAL A 61 -4.73 3.05 6.42
N LYS A 62 -3.69 3.89 6.32
CA LYS A 62 -3.70 5.09 5.46
C LYS A 62 -3.97 4.76 3.98
N VAL A 63 -3.34 3.70 3.48
CA VAL A 63 -3.51 3.21 2.10
C VAL A 63 -4.96 2.79 1.85
N HIS A 64 -5.52 1.99 2.74
CA HIS A 64 -6.90 1.51 2.64
C HIS A 64 -7.93 2.62 2.83
N ARG A 65 -7.68 3.57 3.73
CA ARG A 65 -8.49 4.79 3.88
C ARG A 65 -8.55 5.58 2.58
N LEU A 66 -7.43 5.72 1.87
CA LEU A 66 -7.39 6.43 0.60
C LEU A 66 -8.12 5.67 -0.52
N ILE A 67 -7.95 4.35 -0.60
CA ILE A 67 -8.71 3.52 -1.54
C ILE A 67 -10.21 3.64 -1.24
N HIS A 68 -10.62 3.55 0.02
CA HIS A 68 -12.02 3.73 0.41
C HIS A 68 -12.59 5.07 -0.03
N ARG A 69 -11.93 6.18 0.34
CA ARG A 69 -12.33 7.55 -0.01
C ARG A 69 -12.42 7.76 -1.52
N SER A 70 -11.46 7.22 -2.28
CA SER A 70 -11.48 7.31 -3.75
C SER A 70 -12.69 6.61 -4.39
N GLY A 71 -13.34 5.69 -3.68
CA GLY A 71 -14.59 5.07 -4.12
C GLY A 71 -15.76 6.05 -4.18
N GLU A 72 -15.83 6.99 -3.25
CA GLU A 72 -16.84 8.07 -3.25
C GLU A 72 -16.66 9.03 -4.45
N LEU A 73 -15.45 9.07 -5.00
CA LEU A 73 -15.08 9.87 -6.16
C LEU A 73 -15.18 9.09 -7.49
N GLY A 74 -15.59 7.82 -7.46
CA GLY A 74 -15.60 6.96 -8.65
C GLY A 74 -14.20 6.60 -9.18
N LYS A 75 -13.16 6.72 -8.34
CA LYS A 75 -11.74 6.51 -8.68
C LYS A 75 -11.11 5.32 -7.96
N GLN A 76 -11.91 4.47 -7.31
CA GLN A 76 -11.41 3.37 -6.49
C GLN A 76 -10.40 2.45 -7.20
N ASP A 77 -10.73 2.07 -8.43
CA ASP A 77 -9.94 1.14 -9.21
C ASP A 77 -8.59 1.73 -9.61
N ALA A 78 -8.61 2.96 -10.15
CA ALA A 78 -7.41 3.71 -10.49
C ALA A 78 -6.51 3.94 -9.27
N MET A 79 -7.11 4.20 -8.10
CA MET A 79 -6.34 4.40 -6.87
C MET A 79 -5.70 3.09 -6.39
N ALA A 80 -6.43 1.97 -6.41
CA ALA A 80 -5.88 0.67 -6.05
C ALA A 80 -4.73 0.29 -6.98
N GLU A 81 -4.89 0.43 -8.30
CA GLU A 81 -3.83 0.14 -9.27
C GLU A 81 -2.59 1.02 -9.05
N ALA A 82 -2.77 2.33 -8.85
CA ALA A 82 -1.67 3.25 -8.61
C ALA A 82 -0.89 2.87 -7.34
N LEU A 83 -1.57 2.50 -6.25
CA LEU A 83 -0.92 2.11 -5.00
C LEU A 83 -0.25 0.73 -5.08
N PHE A 84 -0.80 -0.22 -5.84
CA PHE A 84 -0.12 -1.48 -6.12
C PHE A 84 1.16 -1.28 -6.92
N ARG A 85 1.10 -0.47 -7.98
CA ARG A 85 2.28 -0.11 -8.78
C ARG A 85 3.33 0.58 -7.91
N ALA A 86 2.92 1.59 -7.15
CA ALA A 86 3.77 2.33 -6.23
C ALA A 86 4.55 1.39 -5.30
N TYR A 87 3.87 0.42 -4.68
CA TYR A 87 4.51 -0.48 -3.73
C TYR A 87 5.34 -1.58 -4.40
N PHE A 88 4.78 -2.30 -5.38
CA PHE A 88 5.35 -3.53 -5.89
C PHE A 88 6.30 -3.35 -7.08
N VAL A 89 6.14 -2.28 -7.86
CA VAL A 89 6.94 -2.01 -9.06
C VAL A 89 7.92 -0.86 -8.80
N GLU A 90 7.51 0.14 -8.02
CA GLU A 90 8.31 1.34 -7.79
C GLU A 90 9.05 1.33 -6.44
N GLY A 91 8.59 0.52 -5.47
CA GLY A 91 9.19 0.43 -4.14
C GLY A 91 8.94 1.66 -3.26
N ALA A 92 7.88 2.42 -3.55
CA ALA A 92 7.56 3.65 -2.85
C ALA A 92 7.17 3.41 -1.38
N ASN A 93 7.55 4.35 -0.51
CA ASN A 93 7.18 4.31 0.89
C ASN A 93 5.73 4.80 1.08
N LEU A 94 4.80 3.86 1.26
CA LEU A 94 3.38 4.16 1.45
C LEU A 94 3.00 4.64 2.86
N THR A 95 3.96 4.84 3.77
CA THR A 95 3.69 5.47 5.08
C THR A 95 3.72 6.99 5.01
N ASP A 96 4.29 7.54 3.94
CA ASP A 96 4.39 8.98 3.70
C ASP A 96 3.14 9.52 3.00
N SER A 97 2.38 10.39 3.68
CA SER A 97 1.19 11.04 3.14
C SER A 97 1.49 11.83 1.87
N ALA A 98 2.67 12.46 1.76
CA ALA A 98 3.06 13.21 0.57
C ALA A 98 3.29 12.30 -0.63
N VAL A 99 3.80 11.07 -0.42
CA VAL A 99 3.92 10.04 -1.46
C VAL A 99 2.53 9.57 -1.88
N LEU A 100 1.66 9.23 -0.93
CA LEU A 100 0.29 8.80 -1.21
C LEU A 100 -0.50 9.84 -2.01
N ALA A 101 -0.44 11.10 -1.60
CA ALA A 101 -1.10 12.20 -2.29
C ALA A 101 -0.51 12.44 -3.70
N GLY A 102 0.74 12.04 -3.94
CA GLY A 102 1.37 12.11 -5.27
C GLY A 102 0.75 11.10 -6.24
N TYR A 103 0.59 9.85 -5.81
CA TYR A 103 -0.10 8.83 -6.60
C TYR A 103 -1.60 9.11 -6.74
N ALA A 104 -2.24 9.67 -5.72
CA ALA A 104 -3.64 10.09 -5.81
C ALA A 104 -3.86 11.16 -6.88
N ALA A 105 -2.93 12.13 -6.99
CA ALA A 105 -2.96 13.14 -8.05
C ALA A 105 -2.85 12.53 -9.45
N GLN A 106 -2.01 11.51 -9.62
CA GLN A 106 -1.92 10.77 -10.89
C GLN A 106 -3.22 10.01 -11.22
N ALA A 107 -3.99 9.60 -10.22
CA ALA A 107 -5.32 9.01 -10.36
C ALA A 107 -6.44 10.07 -10.54
N GLY A 108 -6.10 11.36 -10.58
CA GLY A 108 -7.03 12.47 -10.76
C GLY A 108 -7.78 12.88 -9.49
N ILE A 109 -7.18 12.68 -8.32
CA ILE A 109 -7.70 13.11 -7.01
C ILE A 109 -6.85 14.29 -6.53
N ASP A 110 -7.47 15.34 -6.01
CA ASP A 110 -6.73 16.53 -5.58
C ASP A 110 -5.73 16.21 -4.45
N ARG A 111 -4.49 16.69 -4.62
CA ARG A 111 -3.41 16.40 -3.69
C ARG A 111 -3.67 17.02 -2.32
N ALA A 112 -4.17 18.25 -2.26
CA ALA A 112 -4.38 18.96 -1.00
C ALA A 112 -5.55 18.34 -0.23
N GLU A 113 -6.62 17.93 -0.91
CA GLU A 113 -7.72 17.17 -0.31
C GLU A 113 -7.24 15.85 0.30
N VAL A 114 -6.37 15.12 -0.40
CA VAL A 114 -5.80 13.85 0.12
C VAL A 114 -4.92 14.10 1.33
N MET A 115 -4.07 15.12 1.31
CA MET A 115 -3.25 15.48 2.48
C MET A 115 -4.13 15.82 3.69
N ALA A 116 -5.13 16.70 3.51
CA ALA A 116 -6.05 17.06 4.59
C ALA A 116 -6.83 15.84 5.13
N TYR A 117 -7.26 14.93 4.25
CA TYR A 117 -7.92 13.70 4.66
C TYR A 117 -6.99 12.77 5.45
N LEU A 118 -5.76 12.55 4.98
CA LEU A 118 -4.78 11.67 5.63
C LEU A 118 -4.23 12.24 6.94
N ASP A 119 -4.24 13.56 7.12
CA ASP A 119 -3.90 14.25 8.38
C ASP A 119 -5.05 14.20 9.41
N SER A 120 -6.25 13.79 8.99
CA SER A 120 -7.39 13.54 9.87
C SER A 120 -7.52 12.06 10.23
N ASP A 121 -8.43 11.74 11.16
CA ASP A 121 -8.81 10.36 11.51
C ASP A 121 -10.03 9.82 10.74
N ALA A 122 -10.53 10.55 9.74
CA ALA A 122 -11.71 10.16 8.97
C ALA A 122 -11.58 8.73 8.40
N ASP A 123 -12.59 7.88 8.63
CA ASP A 123 -12.66 6.47 8.21
C ASP A 123 -11.57 5.55 8.80
N ALA A 124 -10.70 6.01 9.71
CA ALA A 124 -9.63 5.17 10.26
C ALA A 124 -10.19 3.98 11.04
N ASP A 125 -11.20 4.19 11.89
CA ASP A 125 -11.82 3.12 12.67
C ASP A 125 -12.68 2.20 11.82
N LEU A 126 -13.31 2.74 10.77
CA LEU A 126 -14.00 1.95 9.76
C LEU A 126 -13.03 0.96 9.11
N ILE A 127 -11.84 1.42 8.69
CA ILE A 127 -10.84 0.56 8.05
C ILE A 127 -10.23 -0.44 9.03
N ARG A 128 -9.98 -0.05 10.28
CA ARG A 128 -9.47 -0.98 11.30
C ARG A 128 -10.47 -2.08 11.64
N SER A 129 -11.77 -1.78 11.62
CA SER A 129 -12.83 -2.75 11.93
C SER A 129 -13.33 -3.53 10.72
N ALA A 130 -12.94 -3.16 9.49
CA ALA A 130 -13.42 -3.83 8.27
C ALA A 130 -12.95 -5.28 8.10
N ASP A 131 -11.89 -5.68 8.82
CA ASP A 131 -11.30 -7.03 8.79
C ASP A 131 -11.56 -7.83 10.07
N ALA A 132 -12.29 -7.24 11.03
CA ALA A 132 -12.56 -7.82 12.34
C ALA A 132 -13.75 -8.80 12.32
#